data_AF-A0A2S9GE30-F1
#
_entry.id   AF-A0A2S9GE30-F1
#
_cell.length_a   1.000
_cell.length_b   1.000
_cell.length_c   1.000
_cell.angle_alpha   90.00
_cell.angle_beta   90.00
_cell.angle_gamma   90.00
#
_symmetry.space_group_name_H-M   'P 1'
#
loop_
_entity.id
_entity.type
_entity.pdbx_description
1 polymer ?
#
loop_
_entity_poly.entity_id
_entity_poly.type
_entity_poly.pdbx_seq_one_letter_code
_entity_poly.pdbx_strand_id
1 'polypeptide(L)'
;TTWRGINEQSKQVANAMTELGVASGDRVATLAWNSDRHLALYFGVSGSGAVMHTVNPRLFAEQIVYIINHAEDRVLFFDITFAA
;
A
#
# COMPACT_ATOMS: atom_id res chain seq x y z
N THR A 1 -11.01 -3.42 16.11
CA THR A 1 -10.49 -4.16 14.94
C THR A 1 -10.87 -5.63 15.04
N THR A 2 -11.67 -6.14 14.11
CA THR A 2 -11.99 -7.58 14.01
C THR A 2 -11.55 -8.10 12.65
N TRP A 3 -11.33 -9.40 12.52
CA TRP A 3 -10.99 -10.01 11.22
C TRP A 3 -12.08 -9.81 10.17
N ARG A 4 -13.35 -9.78 10.58
CA ARG A 4 -14.48 -9.44 9.69
C ARG A 4 -14.34 -8.02 9.14
N GLY A 5 -14.06 -7.04 10.01
CA GLY A 5 -13.87 -5.64 9.60
C GLY A 5 -12.66 -5.46 8.68
N ILE A 6 -11.53 -6.11 8.98
CA ILE A 6 -10.35 -6.10 8.11
C ILE A 6 -10.70 -6.67 6.73
N ASN A 7 -11.38 -7.82 6.68
CA ASN A 7 -11.80 -8.43 5.41
C ASN A 7 -12.71 -7.49 4.58
N GLU A 8 -13.63 -6.78 5.22
CA GLU A 8 -14.50 -5.80 4.54
C GLU A 8 -13.69 -4.63 3.96
N GLN A 9 -12.76 -4.07 4.74
CA GLN A 9 -11.88 -2.98 4.29
C GLN A 9 -10.93 -3.44 3.17
N SER A 10 -10.35 -4.64 3.28
CA SER A 10 -9.46 -5.20 2.25
C SER A 10 -10.16 -5.37 0.90
N LYS A 11 -11.45 -5.73 0.89
CA LYS A 11 -12.24 -5.79 -0.35
C LYS A 11 -12.42 -4.41 -1.00
N GLN A 12 -12.62 -3.37 -0.19
CA GLN A 12 -12.69 -2.00 -0.69
C GLN A 12 -11.36 -1.56 -1.29
N VAL A 13 -10.24 -1.87 -0.62
CA VAL A 13 -8.89 -1.64 -1.18
C VAL A 13 -8.71 -2.37 -2.50
N ALA A 14 -9.08 -3.66 -2.58
CA ALA A 14 -8.94 -4.44 -3.81
C ALA A 14 -9.74 -3.84 -4.98
N ASN A 15 -10.95 -3.34 -4.71
CA ASN A 15 -11.76 -2.65 -5.72
C ASN A 15 -11.09 -1.34 -6.17
N ALA A 16 -10.54 -0.57 -5.22
CA ALA A 16 -9.85 0.68 -5.52
C ALA A 16 -8.60 0.48 -6.40
N MET A 17 -7.95 -0.69 -6.37
CA MET A 17 -6.82 -0.99 -7.25
C MET A 17 -7.22 -0.88 -8.72
N THR A 18 -8.40 -1.39 -9.09
CA THR A 18 -8.94 -1.29 -10.44
C THR A 18 -9.21 0.18 -10.82
N GLU A 19 -9.80 0.96 -9.91
CA GLU A 19 -10.08 2.39 -10.14
C GLU A 19 -8.80 3.22 -10.32
N LEU A 20 -7.73 2.83 -9.65
CA LEU A 20 -6.40 3.45 -9.78
C LEU A 20 -5.60 2.92 -10.98
N GLY A 21 -6.16 2.00 -11.78
CA GLY A 21 -5.49 1.44 -12.95
C GLY A 21 -4.31 0.51 -12.62
N VAL A 22 -4.31 -0.10 -11.43
CA VAL A 22 -3.32 -1.08 -11.00
C VAL A 22 -3.67 -2.43 -11.62
N ALA A 23 -2.73 -3.02 -12.35
CA ALA A 23 -2.86 -4.33 -12.95
C ALA A 23 -2.28 -5.44 -12.04
N SER A 24 -2.61 -6.69 -12.35
CA SER A 24 -1.96 -7.84 -11.70
C SER A 24 -0.44 -7.80 -11.93
N GLY A 25 0.32 -7.99 -10.86
CA GLY A 25 1.79 -7.89 -10.87
C GLY A 25 2.36 -6.47 -10.73
N ASP A 26 1.54 -5.41 -10.89
CA ASP A 26 1.99 -4.05 -10.56
C ASP A 26 2.31 -3.95 -9.06
N ARG A 27 3.31 -3.13 -8.72
CA ARG A 27 3.72 -2.91 -7.33
C ARG A 27 3.01 -1.69 -6.77
N VAL A 28 2.50 -1.85 -5.55
CA VAL A 28 1.83 -0.78 -4.80
C VAL A 28 2.62 -0.55 -3.54
N ALA A 29 3.22 0.64 -3.46
CA ALA A 29 4.00 1.06 -2.32
C ALA A 29 3.11 1.49 -1.15
N THR A 30 3.62 1.27 0.06
CA THR A 30 3.09 1.91 1.27
C THR A 30 4.18 2.61 2.06
N LEU A 31 3.91 3.85 2.46
CA LEU A 31 4.68 4.61 3.45
C LEU A 31 3.76 4.92 4.64
N ALA A 32 3.62 3.96 5.54
CA ALA A 32 2.62 4.01 6.61
C ALA A 32 3.17 3.45 7.93
N TRP A 33 2.53 3.84 9.03
CA TRP A 33 2.71 3.23 10.33
C TRP A 33 1.87 1.97 10.47
N ASN A 34 2.26 1.11 11.42
CA ASN A 34 1.49 -0.08 11.77
C ASN A 34 0.10 0.32 12.30
N SER A 35 -0.92 0.05 11.50
CA SER A 35 -2.32 0.32 11.80
C SER A 35 -3.23 -0.75 11.21
N ASP A 36 -4.49 -0.77 11.63
CA ASP A 36 -5.52 -1.61 11.03
C ASP A 36 -5.77 -1.27 9.55
N ARG A 37 -5.66 0.02 9.19
CA ARG A 37 -5.71 0.48 7.80
C ARG A 37 -4.57 -0.08 6.95
N HIS A 38 -3.35 -0.05 7.49
CA HIS A 38 -2.19 -0.64 6.79
C HIS A 38 -2.36 -2.15 6.64
N LEU A 39 -2.87 -2.84 7.68
CA LEU A 39 -3.20 -4.27 7.58
C LEU A 39 -4.24 -4.57 6.49
N ALA A 40 -5.26 -3.72 6.32
CA ALA A 40 -6.21 -3.86 5.21
C ALA A 40 -5.54 -3.71 3.84
N LEU A 41 -4.51 -2.84 3.71
CA LEU A 41 -3.73 -2.73 2.47
C LEU A 41 -2.97 -4.03 2.16
N TYR A 42 -2.35 -4.69 3.14
CA TYR A 42 -1.65 -5.98 2.91
C TYR A 42 -2.54 -7.01 2.21
N PHE A 43 -3.78 -7.16 2.68
CA PHE A 43 -4.72 -8.14 2.13
C PHE A 43 -5.41 -7.62 0.86
N GLY A 44 -5.77 -6.34 0.80
CA GLY A 44 -6.48 -5.77 -0.33
C GLY A 44 -5.62 -5.66 -1.59
N VAL A 45 -4.37 -5.19 -1.44
CA VAL A 45 -3.40 -5.10 -2.55
C VAL A 45 -3.06 -6.50 -3.05
N SER A 46 -2.64 -7.40 -2.16
CA SER A 46 -2.28 -8.77 -2.56
C SER A 46 -3.49 -9.53 -3.13
N GLY A 47 -4.67 -9.30 -2.56
CA GLY A 47 -5.93 -9.91 -2.99
C GLY A 47 -6.43 -9.40 -4.35
N SER A 48 -5.99 -8.24 -4.82
CA SER A 48 -6.28 -7.75 -6.18
C SER A 48 -5.34 -8.35 -7.24
N GLY A 49 -4.32 -9.12 -6.83
CA GLY A 49 -3.25 -9.61 -7.70
C GLY A 49 -2.07 -8.65 -7.86
N ALA A 50 -2.10 -7.48 -7.22
CA ALA A 50 -0.97 -6.56 -7.17
C ALA A 50 0.06 -7.01 -6.11
N VAL A 51 1.27 -6.47 -6.17
CA VAL A 51 2.35 -6.77 -5.23
C VAL A 51 2.43 -5.67 -4.18
N MET A 52 2.26 -6.06 -2.91
CA MET A 52 2.42 -5.16 -1.77
C MET A 52 3.90 -4.86 -1.53
N HIS A 53 4.29 -3.59 -1.65
CA HIS A 53 5.65 -3.13 -1.41
C HIS A 53 5.71 -2.17 -0.20
N THR A 54 6.22 -2.64 0.92
CA THR A 54 6.21 -1.87 2.17
C THR A 54 7.52 -1.11 2.35
N VAL A 55 7.46 0.22 2.36
CA VAL A 55 8.62 1.10 2.54
C VAL A 55 8.69 1.55 4.00
N ASN A 56 9.85 1.38 4.64
CA ASN A 56 10.03 1.76 6.03
C ASN A 56 10.17 3.30 6.15
N PRO A 57 9.21 3.99 6.79
CA PRO A 57 9.24 5.45 6.91
C PRO A 57 10.36 5.99 7.80
N ARG A 58 11.13 5.11 8.48
CA ARG A 58 12.30 5.51 9.28
C ARG A 58 13.57 5.69 8.47
N LEU A 59 13.56 5.38 7.17
CA LEU A 59 14.71 5.57 6.29
C LEU A 59 14.88 7.06 5.93
N PHE A 60 16.08 7.42 5.46
CA PHE A 60 16.32 8.76 4.93
C PHE A 60 15.50 8.98 3.63
N ALA A 61 15.14 10.22 3.35
CA ALA A 61 14.27 10.56 2.22
C ALA A 61 14.85 10.08 0.88
N GLU A 62 16.16 10.20 0.69
CA GLU A 62 16.85 9.75 -0.52
C GLU A 62 16.76 8.23 -0.71
N GLN A 63 16.78 7.47 0.38
CA GLN A 63 16.63 6.01 0.34
C GLN A 63 15.18 5.62 0.03
N ILE A 64 14.21 6.33 0.61
CA ILE A 64 12.79 6.13 0.32
C ILE A 64 12.53 6.37 -1.18
N VAL A 65 13.00 7.50 -1.71
CA VAL A 65 12.90 7.84 -3.14
C VAL A 65 13.56 6.78 -4.01
N TYR A 66 14.77 6.34 -3.64
CA TYR A 66 15.46 5.28 -4.38
C TYR A 66 14.65 3.97 -4.40
N ILE A 67 14.16 3.51 -3.26
CA ILE A 67 13.42 2.25 -3.12
C ILE A 67 12.14 2.28 -3.97
N ILE A 68 11.36 3.36 -3.88
CA ILE A 68 10.10 3.50 -4.62
C ILE A 68 10.33 3.52 -6.13
N ASN A 69 11.32 4.30 -6.58
CA ASN A 69 11.65 4.40 -8.00
C ASN A 69 12.25 3.11 -8.56
N HIS A 70 13.15 2.47 -7.82
CA HIS A 70 13.78 1.20 -8.23
C HIS A 70 12.75 0.07 -8.30
N ALA A 71 11.76 0.08 -7.41
CA ALA A 71 10.64 -0.84 -7.48
C ALA A 71 9.64 -0.47 -8.58
N GLU A 72 9.73 0.69 -9.25
CA GLU A 72 8.75 1.14 -10.24
C GLU A 72 7.30 1.00 -9.72
N ASP A 73 7.06 1.49 -8.50
CA ASP A 73 5.74 1.40 -7.88
C ASP A 73 4.71 2.21 -8.67
N ARG A 74 3.53 1.61 -8.93
CA ARG A 74 2.44 2.26 -9.68
C ARG A 74 1.66 3.25 -8.84
N VAL A 75 1.44 2.92 -7.58
CA VAL A 75 0.69 3.71 -6.60
C VAL A 75 1.43 3.72 -5.28
N LEU A 76 1.41 4.86 -4.58
CA LEU A 76 1.87 4.99 -3.20
C LEU A 76 0.69 5.33 -2.29
N PHE A 77 0.39 4.44 -1.34
CA PHE A 77 -0.43 4.77 -0.18
C PHE A 77 0.46 5.30 0.94
N PHE A 78 0.04 6.38 1.59
CA PHE A 78 0.82 6.94 2.69
C PHE A 78 -0.07 7.50 3.80
N ASP A 79 0.43 7.47 5.03
CA ASP A 79 -0.23 8.16 6.14
C ASP A 79 -0.08 9.67 5.99
N ILE A 80 -1.14 10.41 6.31
CA ILE A 80 -1.19 11.88 6.19
C ILE A 80 -0.08 12.59 6.99
N THR A 81 0.51 11.92 7.98
CA THR A 81 1.67 12.44 8.72
C THR A 81 2.89 12.70 7.84
N PHE A 82 2.93 12.12 6.63
CA PHE A 82 4.00 12.32 5.64
C PHE A 82 3.63 13.30 4.52
N ALA A 83 2.47 13.97 4.62
CA ALA A 83 1.98 14.91 3.60
C ALA A 83 2.46 16.37 3.78
N ALA A 84 3.16 16.66 4.89
CA ALA A 84 3.53 18.00 5.34
C ALA A 84 4.92 18.44 4.87
#